data_AF-A0A0E2HA83-F1
#
_entry.id   AF-A0A0E2HA83-F1
#
_cell.length_a   1.000
_cell.length_b   1.000
_cell.length_c   1.000
_cell.angle_alpha   90.00
_cell.angle_beta   90.00
_cell.angle_gamma   90.00
#
_symmetry.space_group_name_H-M   'P 1'
#
loop_
_entity.id
_entity.type
_entity.pdbx_description
1 polymer ?
#
loop_
_entity_poly.entity_id
_entity_poly.type
_entity_poly.pdbx_seq_one_letter_code
_entity_poly.pdbx_strand_id
1 'polypeptide(L)'
;MYKIAVMGDRDSIYGFASLGLEPFPLTDPAEAGKKVKDLAESGYAVIYITEALAAQIEPEINRYREAGLPAIILIPGISGNTGKGILAVKKSVEQAVGSDIIFNGQ
;
A
#
# COMPACT_ATOMS: atom_id res chain seq x y z
N MET A 1 -9.76 16.39 -9.42
CA MET A 1 -8.45 15.72 -9.53
C MET A 1 -8.32 14.81 -8.32
N TYR A 2 -8.05 13.52 -8.51
CA TYR A 2 -7.94 12.61 -7.37
C TYR A 2 -6.62 12.83 -6.63
N LYS A 3 -6.66 12.84 -5.30
CA LYS A 3 -5.46 12.97 -4.46
C LYS A 3 -4.79 11.61 -4.29
N ILE A 4 -3.46 11.62 -4.17
CA ILE A 4 -2.65 10.42 -3.98
C ILE A 4 -1.78 10.62 -2.74
N ALA A 5 -1.80 9.65 -1.85
CA ALA A 5 -1.00 9.64 -0.62
C ALA A 5 0.15 8.64 -0.75
N VAL A 6 1.23 8.89 -0.01
CA VAL A 6 2.31 7.93 0.22
C VAL A 6 2.64 7.87 1.71
N MET A 7 2.68 6.67 2.27
CA MET A 7 2.86 6.41 3.71
C MET A 7 4.06 5.50 3.94
N GLY A 8 4.87 5.81 4.96
CA GLY A 8 6.06 5.02 5.30
C GLY A 8 7.06 5.80 6.14
N ASP A 9 8.25 5.25 6.32
CA ASP A 9 9.36 6.00 6.90
C ASP A 9 9.75 7.17 5.98
N ARG A 10 10.24 8.25 6.59
CA ARG A 10 10.52 9.50 5.88
C ARG A 10 11.48 9.31 4.70
N ASP A 11 12.52 8.51 4.90
CA ASP A 11 13.60 8.34 3.92
C ASP A 11 13.13 7.56 2.69
N SER A 12 12.20 6.61 2.87
CA SER A 12 11.56 5.90 1.76
C SER A 12 10.62 6.77 0.92
N ILE A 13 9.90 7.71 1.53
CA ILE A 13 8.74 8.34 0.88
C ILE A 13 8.96 9.77 0.38
N TYR A 14 9.98 10.47 0.88
CA TYR A 14 10.13 11.91 0.62
C TYR A 14 10.30 12.24 -0.87
N GLY A 15 10.95 11.35 -1.64
CA GLY A 15 11.16 11.53 -3.08
C GLY A 15 9.85 11.64 -3.88
N PHE A 16 8.77 11.03 -3.41
CA PHE A 16 7.48 11.03 -4.09
C PHE A 16 6.75 12.37 -4.04
N ALA A 17 7.12 13.26 -3.11
CA ALA A 17 6.57 14.63 -3.05
C ALA A 17 6.84 15.40 -4.35
N SER A 18 8.01 15.17 -4.98
CA SER A 18 8.37 15.77 -6.27
C SER A 18 7.47 15.31 -7.43
N LEU A 19 6.79 14.18 -7.27
CA LEU A 19 5.87 13.59 -8.24
C LEU A 19 4.41 13.96 -7.96
N GLY A 20 4.15 14.82 -6.97
CA GLY A 20 2.81 15.29 -6.60
C GLY A 20 2.02 14.34 -5.69
N LEU A 21 2.67 13.34 -5.10
CA LEU A 21 2.08 12.53 -4.04
C LEU A 21 2.25 13.25 -2.70
N GLU A 22 1.26 13.13 -1.82
CA GLU A 22 1.33 13.74 -0.50
C GLU A 22 1.97 12.78 0.51
N PRO A 23 3.15 13.11 1.08
CA PRO A 23 3.86 12.21 1.99
C PRO A 23 3.33 12.29 3.43
N PHE A 24 3.11 11.13 4.03
CA PHE A 24 2.74 10.96 5.44
C PHE A 24 3.79 10.09 6.13
N PRO A 25 4.85 10.70 6.72
CA PRO A 25 5.92 9.96 7.36
C PRO A 25 5.42 9.38 8.69
N LEU A 26 5.12 8.10 8.70
CA LEU A 26 4.49 7.39 9.81
C LEU A 26 5.19 6.05 10.03
N THR A 27 5.55 5.77 11.29
CA THR A 27 6.15 4.50 11.70
C THR A 27 5.33 3.81 12.79
N ASP A 28 4.46 4.53 13.49
CA ASP A 28 3.58 3.97 14.51
C ASP A 28 2.35 3.31 13.86
N PRO A 29 2.07 2.02 14.15
CA PRO A 29 0.94 1.31 13.56
C PRO A 29 -0.43 1.90 13.94
N ALA A 30 -0.60 2.40 15.16
CA ALA A 30 -1.88 2.93 15.61
C ALA A 30 -2.21 4.25 14.90
N GLU A 31 -1.21 5.11 14.70
CA GLU A 31 -1.35 6.33 13.91
C GLU A 31 -1.55 6.03 12.42
N ALA A 32 -0.79 5.06 11.87
CA ALA A 32 -0.90 4.67 10.48
C ALA A 32 -2.29 4.10 10.14
N GLY A 33 -2.83 3.23 10.98
CA GLY A 33 -4.17 2.68 10.81
C GLY A 33 -5.26 3.77 10.81
N LYS A 34 -5.16 4.75 11.72
CA LYS A 34 -6.04 5.92 11.72
C LYS A 34 -5.88 6.75 10.45
N LYS A 35 -4.65 6.97 10.00
CA LYS A 35 -4.37 7.75 8.79
C LYS A 35 -4.97 7.12 7.54
N VAL A 36 -4.88 5.79 7.38
CA VAL A 36 -5.53 5.09 6.25
C VAL A 36 -7.02 5.39 6.22
N LYS A 37 -7.68 5.32 7.39
CA LYS A 37 -9.10 5.65 7.50
C LYS A 37 -9.39 7.11 7.12
N ASP A 38 -8.64 8.06 7.67
CA ASP A 38 -8.81 9.48 7.36
C ASP A 38 -8.68 9.75 5.85
N LEU A 39 -7.68 9.14 5.20
CA LEU A 39 -7.41 9.33 3.77
C LEU A 39 -8.52 8.74 2.90
N ALA A 40 -9.07 7.57 3.28
CA ALA A 40 -10.22 6.98 2.62
C ALA A 40 -11.45 7.89 2.72
N GLU A 41 -11.74 8.43 3.90
CA GLU A 41 -12.87 9.36 4.12
C GLU A 41 -12.66 10.72 3.41
N SER A 42 -11.41 11.12 3.21
CA SER A 42 -11.03 12.38 2.55
C SER A 42 -11.00 12.30 1.02
N GLY A 43 -11.36 11.17 0.42
CA GLY A 43 -11.48 11.01 -1.04
C GLY A 43 -10.15 10.85 -1.79
N TYR A 44 -9.11 10.33 -1.13
CA TYR A 44 -7.90 9.89 -1.83
C TYR A 44 -8.23 8.69 -2.73
N ALA A 45 -7.70 8.67 -3.95
CA ALA A 45 -7.94 7.54 -4.85
C ALA A 45 -6.92 6.42 -4.66
N VAL A 46 -5.68 6.78 -4.34
CA VAL A 46 -4.57 5.83 -4.19
C VAL A 46 -3.79 6.16 -2.93
N ILE A 47 -3.47 5.13 -2.16
CA ILE A 47 -2.57 5.19 -1.02
C ILE A 47 -1.42 4.24 -1.29
N TYR A 48 -0.24 4.79 -1.58
CA TYR A 48 1.00 4.01 -1.58
C TYR A 48 1.47 3.83 -0.14
N ILE A 49 1.89 2.62 0.22
CA ILE A 49 2.36 2.32 1.56
C ILE A 49 3.59 1.41 1.52
N THR A 50 4.62 1.72 2.30
CA THR A 50 5.79 0.85 2.38
C THR A 50 5.42 -0.53 2.94
N GLU A 51 6.03 -1.60 2.42
CA GLU A 51 5.73 -2.96 2.86
C GLU A 51 5.93 -3.17 4.37
N ALA A 52 6.96 -2.54 4.95
CA ALA A 52 7.26 -2.59 6.37
C ALA A 52 6.12 -1.99 7.23
N LEU A 53 5.53 -0.87 6.79
CA LEU A 53 4.40 -0.26 7.50
C LEU A 53 3.12 -1.05 7.27
N ALA A 54 2.87 -1.47 6.02
CA ALA A 54 1.69 -2.27 5.66
C ALA A 54 1.60 -3.58 6.45
N ALA A 55 2.74 -4.22 6.71
CA ALA A 55 2.79 -5.45 7.50
C ALA A 55 2.29 -5.29 8.94
N GLN A 56 2.33 -4.07 9.49
CA GLN A 56 1.91 -3.77 10.86
C GLN A 56 0.42 -3.40 10.96
N ILE A 57 -0.23 -3.04 9.84
CA ILE A 57 -1.63 -2.58 9.77
C ILE A 57 -2.45 -3.35 8.73
N GLU A 58 -2.11 -4.62 8.52
CA GLU A 58 -2.79 -5.49 7.56
C GLU A 58 -4.32 -5.60 7.80
N PRO A 59 -4.83 -5.66 9.04
CA PRO A 59 -6.27 -5.63 9.29
C PRO A 59 -6.97 -4.37 8.77
N GLU A 60 -6.33 -3.20 8.89
CA GLU A 60 -6.87 -1.92 8.43
C GLU A 60 -6.88 -1.85 6.90
N ILE A 61 -5.80 -2.31 6.25
CA ILE A 61 -5.69 -2.35 4.78
C ILE A 61 -6.74 -3.30 4.18
N ASN A 62 -6.92 -4.48 4.78
CA ASN A 62 -7.84 -5.49 4.26
C ASN A 62 -9.30 -5.03 4.19
N ARG A 63 -9.71 -4.04 5.00
CA ARG A 63 -11.05 -3.43 4.94
C ARG A 63 -11.36 -2.77 3.60
N TYR A 64 -10.33 -2.34 2.88
CA TYR A 64 -10.47 -1.64 1.59
C TYR A 64 -10.21 -2.55 0.39
N ARG A 65 -9.93 -3.84 0.61
CA ARG A 65 -9.55 -4.77 -0.47
C ARG A 65 -10.64 -4.95 -1.53
N GLU A 66 -11.88 -4.93 -1.11
CA GLU A 66 -13.06 -5.05 -1.98
C GLU A 66 -13.73 -3.69 -2.24
N ALA A 67 -13.19 -2.61 -1.66
CA ALA A 67 -13.72 -1.27 -1.86
C ALA A 67 -13.26 -0.71 -3.21
N GLY A 68 -14.11 0.11 -3.83
CA GLY A 68 -13.74 0.80 -5.07
C GLY A 68 -12.64 1.84 -4.88
N LEU A 69 -12.59 2.50 -3.70
CA LEU A 69 -11.57 3.47 -3.31
C LEU A 69 -11.35 3.43 -1.78
N PRO A 70 -10.15 3.79 -1.29
CA PRO A 70 -8.91 3.99 -2.06
C PRO A 70 -8.27 2.67 -2.49
N ALA A 71 -7.55 2.67 -3.60
CA ALA A 71 -6.63 1.59 -3.93
C ALA A 71 -5.38 1.68 -3.05
N ILE A 72 -5.10 0.65 -2.25
CA ILE A 72 -3.93 0.60 -1.37
C ILE A 72 -2.85 -0.25 -2.03
N ILE A 73 -1.72 0.38 -2.40
CA ILE A 73 -0.63 -0.24 -3.16
C ILE A 73 0.62 -0.33 -2.29
N LEU A 74 1.14 -1.54 -2.14
CA LEU A 74 2.37 -1.79 -1.40
C LEU A 74 3.57 -1.41 -2.27
N ILE A 75 4.51 -0.64 -1.70
CA ILE A 75 5.78 -0.28 -2.33
C ILE A 75 6.96 -0.71 -1.46
N PRO A 76 8.13 -1.00 -2.05
CA PRO A 76 9.33 -1.20 -1.25
C PRO A 76 9.70 0.12 -0.53
N GLY A 77 10.20 0.00 0.70
CA GLY A 77 10.94 1.04 1.37
C GLY A 77 12.46 0.80 1.29
N ILE A 78 13.23 1.66 1.97
CA ILE A 78 14.69 1.51 2.12
C ILE A 78 15.08 0.25 2.92
N SER A 79 14.17 -0.28 3.73
CA SER A 79 14.38 -1.47 4.55
C SER A 79 13.04 -2.16 4.88
N GLY A 80 13.10 -3.41 5.35
CA GLY A 80 11.90 -4.14 5.79
C GLY A 80 10.94 -4.58 4.67
N ASN A 81 11.44 -4.73 3.44
CA ASN A 81 10.66 -5.23 2.31
C ASN A 81 10.30 -6.71 2.52
N THR A 82 9.02 -7.04 2.47
CA THR A 82 8.48 -8.37 2.78
C THR A 82 8.11 -9.18 1.54
N GLY A 83 8.12 -8.58 0.35
CA GLY A 83 7.63 -9.18 -0.90
C GLY A 83 6.12 -9.38 -0.93
N LYS A 84 5.37 -8.74 -0.02
CA LYS A 84 3.91 -8.91 0.09
C LYS A 84 3.18 -8.30 -1.10
N GLY A 85 3.74 -7.27 -1.74
CA GLY A 85 3.18 -6.71 -2.97
C GLY A 85 3.15 -7.74 -4.11
N ILE A 86 4.27 -8.41 -4.35
CA ILE A 86 4.37 -9.47 -5.35
C ILE A 86 3.48 -10.66 -4.99
N LEU A 87 3.45 -11.05 -3.72
CA LEU A 87 2.57 -12.13 -3.26
C LEU A 87 1.09 -11.80 -3.47
N ALA A 88 0.68 -10.55 -3.25
CA ALA A 88 -0.69 -10.11 -3.48
C ALA A 88 -1.05 -10.17 -4.98
N VAL A 89 -0.13 -9.81 -5.87
CA VAL A 89 -0.30 -9.97 -7.32
C VAL A 89 -0.47 -11.45 -7.67
N LYS A 90 0.43 -12.32 -7.20
CA LYS A 90 0.35 -13.77 -7.41
C LYS A 90 -1.00 -14.34 -6.97
N LYS A 91 -1.43 -14.02 -5.75
CA LYS A 91 -2.72 -14.49 -5.21
C LYS A 91 -3.90 -14.00 -6.03
N SER A 92 -3.87 -12.75 -6.51
CA SER A 92 -4.95 -12.19 -7.34
C SER A 92 -5.04 -12.92 -8.69
N VAL A 93 -3.89 -13.30 -9.27
CA VAL A 93 -3.82 -14.08 -10.51
C VAL A 93 -4.34 -15.50 -10.29
N GLU A 94 -3.90 -16.18 -9.22
CA GLU A 94 -4.39 -17.51 -8.87
C GLU A 94 -5.90 -17.52 -8.64
N GLN A 95 -6.45 -16.50 -7.97
CA GLN A 95 -7.89 -16.36 -7.76
C GLN A 95 -8.67 -16.12 -9.06
N ALA A 96 -8.11 -15.32 -9.98
CA ALA A 96 -8.79 -14.95 -11.22
C ALA A 96 -8.70 -16.05 -12.31
N VAL A 97 -7.57 -16.75 -12.38
CA VAL A 97 -7.23 -17.67 -13.48
C VAL A 97 -7.20 -19.14 -13.04
N GLY A 98 -7.08 -19.42 -11.74
CA GLY A 98 -7.01 -20.77 -11.17
C GLY A 98 -5.60 -21.38 -11.16
N SER A 99 -4.59 -20.67 -11.65
CA SER A 99 -3.19 -21.07 -11.63
C SER A 99 -2.27 -19.86 -11.57
N ASP A 100 -1.05 -20.06 -11.06
CA ASP A 100 0.01 -19.07 -11.20
C ASP A 100 0.48 -19.07 -12.66
N ILE A 101 0.17 -18.01 -13.40
CA ILE A 101 0.58 -17.86 -14.81
C ILE A 101 1.71 -16.83 -14.98
N ILE A 102 2.04 -16.07 -13.95
CA ILE A 102 3.01 -14.97 -14.04
C ILE A 102 4.40 -15.43 -13.59
N PHE A 103 4.49 -16.31 -12.59
CA PHE A 103 5.77 -16.69 -11.98
C PHE A 103 6.20 -18.13 -12.32
N ASN A 104 5.66 -18.74 -13.37
CA ASN A 104 6.06 -20.08 -13.84
C ASN A 104 7.47 -20.07 -14.46
N GLY A 105 8.52 -20.25 -13.65
CA GLY A 105 9.89 -20.43 -14.13
C GLY A 105 11.02 -19.99 -13.20
N GLN A 106 10.72 -19.51 -11.99
CA GLN A 106 11.72 -19.21 -10.95
C GLN A 106 11.33 -19.80 -9.60
#